data_AF-A0A496VI17-F1
#
_entry.id   AF-A0A496VI17-F1
#
_cell.length_a   1.000
_cell.length_b   1.000
_cell.length_c   1.000
_cell.angle_alpha   90.00
_cell.angle_beta   90.00
_cell.angle_gamma   90.00
#
_symmetry.space_group_name_H-M   'P 1'
#
loop_
_entity.id
_entity.type
_entity.pdbx_description
1 polymer ?
#
loop_
_entity_poly.entity_id
_entity_poly.type
_entity_poly.pdbx_seq_one_letter_code
_entity_poly.pdbx_strand_id
1 'polypeptide(L)'
;MFIKKNSIANFRVLKDIEIQFEEEFTPTLFPLGSLNGGGKSTLLQLVFTLLHCSFNKQRHQYLVNLLSTLTFTKRDTVTTLEKFEIRHDDKAFDLEFIVSDNNFEGQNLNVFLDIEELEQKLEENKPLKAKYSSLLKLEEEMNTSNRVSPLRWLELSQYLNSKTDRELYEIARNHGTVDEYKKWLDHLLRSYNSNAES
;
A
#
# COMPACT_ATOMS: atom_id res chain seq x y z
N MET A 1 -12.87 25.60 3.28
CA MET A 1 -12.08 25.12 4.44
C MET A 1 -11.51 26.31 5.19
N PHE A 2 -11.71 26.37 6.51
CA PHE A 2 -11.18 27.40 7.40
C PHE A 2 -10.44 26.74 8.57
N ILE A 3 -9.21 27.17 8.86
CA ILE A 3 -8.49 26.71 10.04
C ILE A 3 -8.89 27.64 11.18
N LYS A 4 -9.63 27.12 12.16
CA LYS A 4 -10.08 27.88 13.33
C LYS A 4 -9.00 27.95 14.39
N LYS A 5 -8.26 26.87 14.58
CA LYS A 5 -7.22 26.77 15.59
C LYS A 5 -6.09 25.86 15.13
N ASN A 6 -4.84 26.22 15.43
CA ASN A 6 -3.71 25.30 15.38
C ASN A 6 -2.98 25.31 16.73
N SER A 7 -2.53 24.14 17.18
CA SER A 7 -1.83 23.98 18.45
C SER A 7 -0.62 23.07 18.28
N ILE A 8 0.56 23.55 18.68
CA ILE A 8 1.85 22.85 18.57
C ILE A 8 2.46 22.77 19.96
N ALA A 9 2.55 21.56 20.52
CA ALA A 9 3.14 21.35 21.83
C ALA A 9 4.67 21.54 21.78
N ASN A 10 5.36 20.82 20.88
CA ASN A 10 6.81 20.91 20.78
C ASN A 10 7.29 20.46 19.39
N PHE A 11 7.84 21.40 18.62
CA PHE A 11 8.46 21.12 17.33
C PHE A 11 9.59 22.13 17.03
N ARG A 12 10.85 21.67 17.09
CA ARG A 12 12.04 22.51 16.89
C ARG A 12 12.07 23.72 17.85
N VAL A 13 11.90 24.93 17.31
CA VAL A 13 11.86 26.19 18.08
C VAL A 13 10.44 26.56 18.53
N LEU A 14 9.42 25.86 18.01
CA LEU A 14 8.02 26.07 18.33
C LEU A 14 7.71 25.27 19.60
N LYS A 15 7.37 25.95 20.70
CA LYS A 15 7.03 25.32 21.97
C LYS A 15 5.78 25.99 22.51
N ASP A 16 4.79 25.16 22.85
CA ASP A 16 3.51 25.58 23.44
C ASP A 16 2.85 26.72 22.65
N ILE A 17 2.80 26.57 21.33
CA ILE A 17 2.18 27.55 20.44
C ILE A 17 0.71 27.20 20.26
N GLU A 18 -0.14 28.21 20.41
CA GLU A 18 -1.55 28.13 20.07
C GLU A 18 -1.93 29.37 19.26
N ILE A 19 -2.54 29.17 18.09
CA ILE A 19 -3.03 30.25 17.24
C ILE A 19 -4.50 29.98 16.97
N GLN A 20 -5.33 30.95 17.30
CA GLN A 20 -6.75 30.96 17.00
C GLN A 20 -7.02 32.00 15.91
N PHE A 21 -7.73 31.59 14.88
CA PHE A 21 -8.13 32.45 13.77
C PHE A 21 -9.61 32.78 13.93
N GLU A 22 -9.92 34.06 13.78
CA GLU A 22 -11.28 34.59 13.85
C GLU A 22 -11.84 34.74 12.43
N GLU A 23 -13.07 34.30 12.20
CA GLU A 23 -13.74 34.34 10.89
C GLU A 23 -14.20 35.76 10.50
N GLU A 24 -14.33 36.67 11.48
CA GLU A 24 -15.06 37.94 11.33
C GLU A 24 -14.20 39.13 10.86
N PHE A 25 -12.91 38.94 10.57
CA PHE A 25 -12.04 40.03 10.11
C PHE A 25 -11.97 40.15 8.59
N THR A 26 -12.24 41.34 8.05
CA THR A 26 -12.01 41.68 6.63
C THR A 26 -11.01 42.84 6.48
N PRO A 27 -9.86 42.63 5.80
CA PRO A 27 -9.39 41.37 5.25
C PRO A 27 -8.99 40.38 6.35
N THR A 28 -9.13 39.09 6.09
CA THR A 28 -8.61 38.00 6.93
C THR A 28 -7.08 37.94 6.82
N LEU A 29 -6.40 38.98 7.33
CA LEU A 29 -4.95 39.08 7.37
C LEU A 29 -4.48 38.83 8.80
N PHE A 30 -3.66 37.79 9.00
CA PHE A 30 -3.04 37.49 10.28
C PHE A 30 -1.52 37.68 10.19
N PRO A 31 -0.96 38.81 10.66
CA PRO A 31 0.47 39.06 10.59
C PRO A 31 1.24 38.21 11.61
N LEU A 32 2.23 37.45 11.14
CA LEU A 32 3.15 36.69 11.99
C LEU A 32 4.47 37.46 12.18
N GLY A 33 4.62 38.11 13.33
CA GLY A 33 5.80 38.88 13.70
C GLY A 33 6.68 38.18 14.72
N SER A 34 7.97 38.05 14.44
CA SER A 34 8.99 37.64 15.43
C SER A 34 10.39 38.02 14.96
N LEU A 35 11.40 37.91 15.83
CA LEU A 35 12.80 38.08 15.45
C LEU A 35 13.27 37.00 14.45
N ASN A 36 14.38 37.25 13.77
CA ASN A 36 15.02 36.24 12.91
C ASN A 36 15.40 35.01 13.76
N GLY A 37 15.10 33.82 13.24
CA GLY A 37 15.23 32.56 13.99
C GLY A 37 14.06 32.23 14.91
N GLY A 38 13.11 33.15 15.13
CA GLY A 38 11.93 32.93 15.97
C GLY A 38 10.84 32.03 15.37
N GLY A 39 11.19 31.13 14.45
CA GLY A 39 10.29 30.05 14.00
C GLY A 39 9.19 30.38 12.97
N LYS A 40 9.07 31.61 12.46
CA LYS A 40 8.01 31.98 11.48
C LYS A 40 7.93 31.04 10.27
N SER A 41 9.06 30.84 9.60
CA SER A 41 9.13 29.95 8.43
C SER A 41 8.89 28.50 8.83
N THR A 42 9.35 28.08 10.01
CA THR A 42 9.14 26.73 10.54
C THR A 42 7.66 26.44 10.77
N LEU A 43 6.92 27.40 11.35
CA LEU A 43 5.48 27.30 11.57
C LEU A 43 4.74 27.10 10.25
N LEU A 44 4.98 27.99 9.28
CA LEU A 44 4.34 27.89 7.96
C LEU A 44 4.69 26.59 7.24
N GLN A 45 5.95 26.16 7.32
CA GLN A 45 6.40 24.90 6.73
C GLN A 45 5.72 23.70 7.38
N LEU A 46 5.59 23.67 8.71
CA LEU A 46 4.93 22.60 9.44
C LEU A 46 3.46 22.50 9.03
N VAL A 47 2.71 23.59 9.16
CA VAL A 47 1.29 23.66 8.80
C VAL A 47 1.06 23.21 7.35
N PHE A 48 1.83 23.77 6.42
CA PHE A 48 1.71 23.41 5.00
C PHE A 48 2.01 21.94 4.75
N THR A 49 3.09 21.42 5.32
CA THR A 49 3.50 20.03 5.08
C THR A 49 2.47 19.06 5.65
N LEU A 50 1.98 19.29 6.87
CA LEU A 50 1.00 18.40 7.50
C LEU A 50 -0.34 18.41 6.77
N LEU A 51 -0.87 19.57 6.39
CA LEU A 51 -2.18 19.63 5.73
C LEU A 51 -2.14 19.25 4.25
N HIS A 52 -1.04 19.54 3.53
CA HIS A 52 -0.99 19.43 2.08
C HIS A 52 -0.14 18.26 1.55
N CYS A 53 0.81 17.75 2.35
CA CYS A 53 1.69 16.65 1.94
C CYS A 53 1.29 15.31 2.56
N SER A 54 0.68 15.27 3.76
CA SER A 54 0.32 14.02 4.47
C SER A 54 -0.64 13.12 3.71
N PHE A 55 -1.48 13.69 2.85
CA PHE A 55 -2.49 12.97 2.09
C PHE A 55 -2.10 12.74 0.63
N ASN A 56 -0.83 12.98 0.25
CA ASN A 56 -0.36 12.84 -1.13
C ASN A 56 0.99 12.11 -1.18
N LYS A 57 0.96 10.86 -1.65
CA LYS A 57 2.13 9.98 -1.75
C LYS A 57 3.31 10.58 -2.51
N GLN A 58 3.05 11.30 -3.60
CA GLN A 58 4.11 11.95 -4.40
C GLN A 58 4.89 13.02 -3.61
N ARG A 59 4.30 13.51 -2.52
CA ARG A 59 4.83 14.58 -1.66
C ARG A 59 5.37 14.07 -0.33
N HIS A 60 5.34 12.76 -0.07
CA HIS A 60 5.79 12.19 1.21
C HIS A 60 7.26 12.47 1.50
N GLN A 61 8.11 12.68 0.48
CA GLN A 61 9.50 13.08 0.70
C GLN A 61 9.62 14.36 1.55
N TYR A 62 8.67 15.30 1.43
CA TYR A 62 8.68 16.52 2.24
C TYR A 62 8.39 16.23 3.71
N LEU A 63 7.51 15.27 4.01
CA LEU A 63 7.27 14.79 5.37
C LEU A 63 8.52 14.12 5.92
N VAL A 64 9.12 13.20 5.17
CA VAL A 64 10.37 12.52 5.58
C VAL A 64 11.44 13.56 5.94
N ASN A 65 11.62 14.58 5.10
CA ASN A 65 12.59 15.64 5.36
C ASN A 65 12.24 16.45 6.62
N LEU A 66 10.96 16.79 6.82
CA LEU A 66 10.49 17.53 7.99
C LEU A 66 10.72 16.74 9.29
N LEU A 67 10.40 15.44 9.26
CA LEU A 67 10.45 14.53 10.40
C LEU A 67 11.86 14.01 10.68
N SER A 68 12.80 14.08 9.72
CA SER A 68 14.19 13.62 9.89
C SER A 68 14.93 14.23 11.09
N THR A 69 14.49 15.41 11.55
CA THR A 69 15.06 16.11 12.70
C THR A 69 14.49 15.67 14.04
N LEU A 70 13.44 14.83 14.05
CA LEU A 70 12.83 14.33 15.27
C LEU A 70 13.65 13.17 15.81
N THR A 71 14.01 13.24 17.08
CA THR A 71 14.69 12.17 17.79
C THR A 71 13.76 11.64 18.89
N PHE A 72 13.40 10.35 18.77
CA PHE A 72 12.67 9.66 19.82
C PHE A 72 13.64 9.31 20.94
N THR A 73 13.38 9.85 22.13
CA THR A 73 14.21 9.59 23.32
C THR A 73 13.88 8.27 23.99
N LYS A 74 12.70 7.69 23.72
CA LYS A 74 12.25 6.40 24.24
C LYS A 74 11.47 5.64 23.15
N ARG A 75 11.57 4.31 23.14
CA ARG A 75 10.70 3.44 22.34
C ARG A 75 9.25 3.59 22.80
N ASP A 76 8.32 3.38 21.87
CA ASP A 76 6.86 3.50 22.09
C ASP A 76 6.41 4.90 22.54
N THR A 77 7.19 5.94 22.21
CA THR A 77 6.76 7.32 22.45
C THR A 77 5.93 7.84 21.29
N VAL A 78 4.68 8.15 21.62
CA VAL A 78 3.79 8.93 20.75
C VAL A 78 4.01 10.40 21.07
N THR A 79 4.33 11.19 20.05
CA THR A 79 4.45 12.64 20.16
C THR A 79 3.46 13.29 19.23
N THR A 80 2.56 14.10 19.77
CA THR A 80 1.71 15.00 18.98
C THR A 80 2.57 16.11 18.38
N LEU A 81 2.57 16.24 17.05
CA LEU A 81 3.21 17.34 16.35
C LEU A 81 2.33 18.58 16.38
N GLU A 82 1.09 18.43 15.95
CA GLU A 82 0.17 19.55 15.76
C GLU A 82 -1.28 19.07 15.77
N LYS A 83 -2.15 19.89 16.36
CA LYS A 83 -3.61 19.72 16.30
C LYS A 83 -4.22 20.87 15.53
N PHE A 84 -5.22 20.59 14.71
CA PHE A 84 -6.00 21.59 13.99
C PHE A 84 -7.48 21.42 14.31
N GLU A 85 -8.15 22.55 14.61
CA GLU A 85 -9.60 22.65 14.50
C GLU A 85 -9.93 23.28 13.15
N ILE A 86 -10.62 22.55 12.28
CA ILE A 86 -10.95 22.97 10.91
C ILE A 86 -12.46 23.03 10.75
N ARG A 87 -12.95 24.04 10.03
CA ARG A 87 -14.33 24.14 9.58
C ARG A 87 -14.46 23.96 8.07
N HIS A 88 -15.45 23.17 7.67
CA HIS A 88 -15.83 22.94 6.28
C HIS A 88 -17.34 22.67 6.19
N ASP A 89 -18.06 23.41 5.35
CA ASP A 89 -19.52 23.27 5.13
C ASP A 89 -20.32 23.09 6.43
N ASP A 90 -20.19 24.07 7.34
CA ASP A 90 -20.82 24.11 8.69
C ASP A 90 -20.45 22.98 9.66
N LYS A 91 -19.49 22.13 9.31
CA LYS A 91 -18.97 21.07 10.18
C LYS A 91 -17.60 21.43 10.73
N ALA A 92 -17.39 21.10 12.00
CA ALA A 92 -16.09 21.18 12.66
C ALA A 92 -15.41 19.80 12.63
N PHE A 93 -14.10 19.81 12.37
CA PHE A 93 -13.25 18.65 12.29
C PHE A 93 -12.00 18.89 13.13
N ASP A 94 -11.64 17.92 13.96
CA ASP A 94 -10.40 17.93 14.70
C ASP A 94 -9.41 16.99 14.01
N LEU A 95 -8.28 17.54 13.56
CA LEU A 95 -7.18 16.76 13.02
C LEU A 95 -6.02 16.77 14.02
N GLU A 96 -5.55 15.59 14.39
CA GLU A 96 -4.38 15.42 15.22
C GLU A 96 -3.30 14.67 14.45
N PHE A 97 -2.14 15.31 14.29
CA PHE A 97 -0.96 14.70 13.69
C PHE A 97 -0.03 14.21 14.79
N ILE A 98 0.13 12.88 14.86
CA ILE A 98 1.05 12.21 15.79
C ILE A 98 2.20 11.57 15.03
N VAL A 99 3.34 11.43 15.70
CA VAL A 99 4.43 10.58 15.25
C VAL A 99 4.77 9.61 16.37
N SER A 100 4.94 8.35 16.00
CA SER A 100 5.32 7.26 16.88
C SER A 100 6.47 6.47 16.26
N ASP A 101 7.28 5.83 17.11
CA ASP A 101 8.06 4.67 16.68
C ASP A 101 7.08 3.57 16.21
N ASN A 102 7.53 2.61 15.40
CA ASN A 102 6.73 1.64 14.62
C ASN A 102 5.69 0.81 15.42
N ASN A 103 5.66 0.95 16.75
CA ASN A 103 4.64 0.44 17.66
C ASN A 103 3.81 1.62 18.22
N PHE A 104 2.65 1.88 17.65
CA PHE A 104 1.64 2.71 18.30
C PHE A 104 0.68 1.80 19.07
N GLU A 105 0.76 1.76 20.40
CA GLU A 105 -0.15 0.97 21.26
C GLU A 105 -0.26 -0.53 20.87
N GLY A 106 0.82 -1.11 20.33
CA GLY A 106 0.84 -2.50 19.84
C GLY A 106 0.15 -2.71 18.49
N GLN A 107 -0.28 -1.65 17.81
CA GLN A 107 -0.84 -1.67 16.46
C GLN A 107 0.23 -1.31 15.43
N ASN A 108 0.30 -2.10 14.36
CA ASN A 108 1.11 -1.79 13.19
C ASN A 108 0.31 -0.86 12.27
N LEU A 109 0.69 0.42 12.22
CA LEU A 109 0.01 1.46 11.44
C LEU A 109 0.35 1.43 9.93
N ASN A 110 1.00 0.36 9.43
CA ASN A 110 1.28 0.17 7.99
C ASN A 110 0.05 -0.05 7.10
N VAL A 111 -1.17 0.04 7.65
CA VAL A 111 -2.45 -0.20 6.95
C VAL A 111 -2.59 0.57 5.63
N PHE A 112 -1.99 1.76 5.51
CA PHE A 112 -2.01 2.52 4.25
C PHE A 112 -0.98 2.04 3.20
N LEU A 113 0.13 1.44 3.61
CA LEU A 113 1.08 0.78 2.71
C LEU A 113 0.52 -0.56 2.22
N ASP A 114 -0.28 -1.22 3.05
CA ASP A 114 -0.87 -2.51 2.73
C ASP A 114 -1.83 -2.42 1.54
N ILE A 115 -2.60 -1.34 1.36
CA ILE A 115 -3.59 -1.27 0.26
C ILE A 115 -2.90 -1.24 -1.12
N GLU A 116 -1.91 -0.38 -1.34
CA GLU A 116 -1.20 -0.33 -2.63
C GLU A 116 -0.35 -1.58 -2.85
N GLU A 117 0.26 -2.14 -1.81
CA GLU A 117 0.99 -3.39 -1.92
C GLU A 117 0.06 -4.57 -2.22
N LEU A 118 -1.14 -4.59 -1.63
CA LEU A 118 -2.19 -5.57 -1.91
C LEU A 118 -2.75 -5.40 -3.32
N GLU A 119 -2.95 -4.17 -3.79
CA GLU A 119 -3.37 -3.89 -5.18
C GLU A 119 -2.32 -4.36 -6.18
N GLN A 120 -1.03 -4.12 -5.88
CA GLN A 120 0.07 -4.60 -6.71
C GLN A 120 0.16 -6.12 -6.72
N LYS A 121 0.10 -6.77 -5.54
CA LYS A 121 0.06 -8.23 -5.42
C LYS A 121 -1.17 -8.84 -6.11
N LEU A 122 -2.30 -8.15 -6.10
CA LEU A 122 -3.50 -8.57 -6.81
C LEU A 122 -3.28 -8.50 -8.33
N GLU A 123 -2.67 -7.43 -8.84
CA GLU A 123 -2.36 -7.29 -10.26
C GLU A 123 -1.35 -8.34 -10.74
N GLU A 124 -0.32 -8.61 -9.94
CA GLU A 124 0.69 -9.65 -10.20
C GLU A 124 0.08 -11.07 -10.20
N ASN A 125 -0.98 -11.31 -9.42
CA ASN A 125 -1.65 -12.61 -9.34
C ASN A 125 -2.78 -12.83 -10.36
N LYS A 126 -3.30 -11.78 -11.01
CA LYS A 126 -4.28 -11.91 -12.12
C LYS A 126 -3.85 -12.90 -13.22
N PRO A 127 -2.61 -12.85 -13.75
CA PRO A 127 -2.20 -13.80 -14.80
C PRO A 127 -2.19 -15.24 -14.29
N LEU A 128 -1.76 -15.49 -13.04
CA LEU A 128 -1.75 -16.83 -12.45
C LEU A 128 -3.19 -17.40 -12.33
N LYS A 129 -4.14 -16.56 -11.92
CA LYS A 129 -5.56 -16.94 -11.85
C LYS A 129 -6.15 -17.29 -13.22
N ALA A 130 -5.80 -16.51 -14.26
CA ALA A 130 -6.21 -16.79 -15.64
C ALA A 130 -5.63 -18.14 -16.14
N LYS A 131 -4.34 -18.40 -15.86
CA LYS A 131 -3.68 -19.68 -16.19
C LYS A 131 -4.36 -20.85 -15.49
N TYR A 132 -4.63 -20.75 -14.19
CA TYR A 132 -5.29 -21.80 -13.42
C TYR A 132 -6.71 -22.11 -13.95
N SER A 133 -7.50 -21.08 -14.26
CA SER A 133 -8.83 -21.27 -14.84
C SER A 133 -8.82 -21.95 -16.22
N SER A 134 -7.75 -21.72 -17.00
CA SER A 134 -7.57 -22.37 -18.30
C SER A 134 -7.20 -23.84 -18.16
N LEU A 135 -6.37 -24.18 -17.16
CA LEU A 135 -6.03 -25.58 -16.83
C LEU A 135 -7.25 -26.37 -16.32
N LEU A 136 -8.10 -25.77 -15.48
CA LEU A 136 -9.33 -26.40 -14.99
C LEU A 136 -10.32 -26.72 -16.12
N LYS A 137 -10.52 -25.79 -17.05
CA LYS A 137 -11.37 -26.05 -18.24
C LYS A 137 -10.83 -27.23 -19.06
N LEU A 138 -9.51 -27.30 -19.20
CA LEU A 138 -8.87 -28.40 -19.93
C LEU A 138 -9.06 -29.74 -19.19
N GLU A 139 -9.00 -29.74 -17.85
CA GLU A 139 -9.32 -30.91 -17.03
C GLU A 139 -10.73 -31.45 -17.28
N GLU A 140 -11.73 -30.57 -17.18
CA GLU A 140 -13.15 -30.90 -17.39
C GLU A 140 -13.38 -31.45 -18.80
N GLU A 141 -12.76 -30.85 -19.80
CA GLU A 141 -12.85 -31.28 -21.19
C GLU A 141 -12.16 -32.62 -21.46
N MET A 142 -11.03 -32.91 -20.80
CA MET A 142 -10.36 -34.21 -20.89
C MET A 142 -11.13 -35.33 -20.18
N ASN A 143 -11.83 -35.00 -19.10
CA ASN A 143 -12.67 -35.95 -18.39
C ASN A 143 -13.94 -36.31 -19.17
N THR A 144 -14.45 -35.40 -20.01
CA THR A 144 -15.66 -35.59 -20.82
C THR A 144 -15.38 -36.18 -22.20
N SER A 145 -14.31 -35.75 -22.86
CA SER A 145 -13.89 -36.26 -24.17
C SER A 145 -12.61 -37.07 -23.98
N ASN A 146 -12.72 -38.40 -24.02
CA ASN A 146 -11.62 -39.37 -23.87
C ASN A 146 -10.59 -39.33 -25.05
N ARG A 147 -10.31 -38.14 -25.60
CA ARG A 147 -9.49 -37.83 -26.77
C ARG A 147 -8.66 -36.58 -26.50
N VAL A 148 -7.35 -36.71 -26.67
CA VAL A 148 -6.41 -35.58 -26.62
C VAL A 148 -6.09 -35.16 -28.06
N SER A 149 -6.38 -33.91 -28.39
CA SER A 149 -6.05 -33.31 -29.70
C SER A 149 -4.60 -32.79 -29.68
N PRO A 150 -3.82 -32.95 -30.77
CA PRO A 150 -2.47 -32.38 -30.88
C PRO A 150 -2.41 -30.85 -30.68
N LEU A 151 -3.51 -30.13 -30.96
CA LEU A 151 -3.60 -28.69 -30.69
C LEU A 151 -3.66 -28.39 -29.18
N ARG A 152 -4.30 -29.27 -28.41
CA ARG A 152 -4.39 -29.17 -26.93
C ARG A 152 -3.05 -29.42 -26.26
N TRP A 153 -2.20 -30.24 -26.90
CA TRP A 153 -0.81 -30.43 -26.47
C TRP A 153 0.02 -29.15 -26.64
N LEU A 154 -0.19 -28.43 -27.74
CA LEU A 154 0.48 -27.16 -27.99
C LEU A 154 0.09 -26.13 -26.91
N GLU A 155 -1.18 -26.08 -26.52
CA GLU A 155 -1.66 -25.21 -25.44
C GLU A 155 -1.05 -25.58 -24.09
N LEU A 156 -1.02 -26.87 -23.73
CA LEU A 156 -0.41 -27.31 -22.47
C LEU A 156 1.11 -27.11 -22.42
N SER A 157 1.79 -27.25 -23.57
CA SER A 157 3.24 -27.08 -23.66
C SER A 157 3.71 -25.65 -23.35
N GLN A 158 2.82 -24.66 -23.48
CA GLN A 158 3.12 -23.27 -23.15
C GLN A 158 3.27 -23.04 -21.64
N TYR A 159 2.92 -24.02 -20.80
CA TYR A 159 3.02 -23.95 -19.34
C TYR A 159 4.23 -24.70 -18.77
N LEU A 160 5.09 -25.28 -19.61
CA LEU A 160 6.30 -26.03 -19.21
C LEU A 160 7.40 -25.06 -18.75
N ASN A 161 7.80 -25.12 -17.48
CA ASN A 161 8.87 -24.25 -16.95
C ASN A 161 10.02 -25.02 -16.27
N SER A 162 9.87 -26.31 -15.97
CA SER A 162 10.90 -27.11 -15.29
C SER A 162 11.56 -28.17 -16.18
N LYS A 163 12.72 -28.69 -15.75
CA LYS A 163 13.41 -29.81 -16.42
C LYS A 163 12.58 -31.10 -16.40
N THR A 164 11.83 -31.34 -15.33
CA THR A 164 10.93 -32.48 -15.15
C THR A 164 9.75 -32.43 -16.13
N ASP A 165 9.29 -31.22 -16.46
CA ASP A 165 8.23 -31.01 -17.43
C ASP A 165 8.66 -31.39 -18.86
N ARG A 166 9.96 -31.27 -19.19
CA ARG A 166 10.50 -31.68 -20.50
C ARG A 166 10.53 -33.19 -20.70
N GLU A 167 10.77 -33.97 -19.64
CA GLU A 167 10.74 -35.43 -19.71
C GLU A 167 9.31 -35.94 -19.94
N LEU A 168 8.33 -35.33 -19.27
CA LEU A 168 6.91 -35.61 -19.49
C LEU A 168 6.45 -35.15 -20.88
N TYR A 169 7.02 -34.05 -21.39
CA TYR A 169 6.80 -33.59 -22.77
C TYR A 169 7.29 -34.62 -23.82
N GLU A 170 8.45 -35.22 -23.60
CA GLU A 170 8.99 -36.26 -24.49
C GLU A 170 8.14 -37.54 -24.48
N ILE A 171 7.63 -37.93 -23.30
CA ILE A 171 6.77 -39.12 -23.13
C ILE A 171 5.44 -38.96 -23.87
N ALA A 172 4.76 -37.83 -23.70
CA ALA A 172 3.46 -37.60 -24.33
C ALA A 172 3.56 -37.28 -25.84
N ARG A 173 4.67 -36.69 -26.30
CA ARG A 173 4.94 -36.52 -27.74
C ARG A 173 5.07 -37.87 -28.47
N ASN A 174 5.57 -38.90 -27.79
CA ASN A 174 5.89 -40.16 -28.45
C ASN A 174 4.74 -41.17 -28.45
N HIS A 175 3.92 -41.35 -27.40
CA HIS A 175 2.65 -42.11 -27.41
C HIS A 175 1.87 -41.97 -26.08
N GLY A 176 1.47 -40.77 -25.68
CA GLY A 176 0.76 -40.57 -24.41
C GLY A 176 -0.68 -41.12 -24.41
N THR A 177 -1.00 -42.00 -23.47
CA THR A 177 -2.39 -42.44 -23.18
C THR A 177 -3.13 -41.39 -22.34
N VAL A 178 -4.47 -41.33 -22.41
CA VAL A 178 -5.29 -40.35 -21.67
C VAL A 178 -4.98 -40.35 -20.16
N ASP A 179 -4.63 -41.51 -19.59
CA ASP A 179 -4.27 -41.63 -18.17
C ASP A 179 -2.92 -40.99 -17.83
N GLU A 180 -1.95 -41.00 -18.75
CA GLU A 180 -0.68 -40.31 -18.57
C GLU A 180 -0.87 -38.79 -18.66
N TYR A 181 -1.80 -38.33 -19.50
CA TYR A 181 -2.22 -36.94 -19.56
C TYR A 181 -2.89 -36.45 -18.28
N LYS A 182 -3.79 -37.26 -17.68
CA LYS A 182 -4.43 -36.91 -16.40
C LYS A 182 -3.42 -36.82 -15.27
N LYS A 183 -2.50 -37.77 -15.16
CA LYS A 183 -1.40 -37.73 -14.18
C LYS A 183 -0.53 -36.48 -14.33
N TRP A 184 -0.31 -36.04 -15.56
CA TRP A 184 0.47 -34.84 -15.83
C TRP A 184 -0.28 -33.55 -15.44
N LEU A 185 -1.56 -33.46 -15.77
CA LEU A 185 -2.41 -32.33 -15.39
C LEU A 185 -2.53 -32.22 -13.86
N ASP A 186 -2.69 -33.34 -13.16
CA ASP A 186 -2.71 -33.40 -11.69
C ASP A 186 -1.41 -32.88 -11.09
N HIS A 187 -0.27 -33.21 -11.67
CA HIS A 187 1.04 -32.72 -11.21
C HIS A 187 1.15 -31.20 -11.37
N LEU A 188 0.73 -30.66 -12.52
CA LEU A 188 0.71 -29.21 -12.75
C LEU A 188 -0.24 -28.50 -11.76
N LEU A 189 -1.47 -28.98 -11.60
CA LEU A 189 -2.44 -28.39 -10.66
C LEU A 189 -1.92 -28.38 -9.21
N ARG A 190 -1.25 -29.46 -8.77
CA ARG A 190 -0.62 -29.52 -7.44
C ARG A 190 0.53 -28.53 -7.28
N SER A 191 1.38 -28.38 -8.30
CA SER A 191 2.49 -27.41 -8.27
C SER A 191 2.01 -25.95 -8.20
N TYR A 192 0.85 -25.66 -8.80
CA TYR A 192 0.22 -24.34 -8.70
C TYR A 192 -0.43 -24.10 -7.33
N ASN A 193 -1.07 -25.12 -6.74
CA ASN A 193 -1.64 -25.01 -5.40
C ASN A 193 -0.57 -24.83 -4.32
N SER A 194 0.58 -25.52 -4.42
CA SER A 194 1.67 -25.35 -3.44
C SER A 194 2.33 -23.97 -3.48
N ASN A 195 2.28 -23.28 -4.62
CA ASN A 195 2.80 -21.91 -4.77
C ASN A 195 1.78 -20.83 -4.35
N ALA A 196 0.52 -21.20 -4.07
CA ALA A 196 -0.54 -20.29 -3.63
C ALA A 196 -0.64 -20.20 -2.09
N GLU A 197 -0.03 -21.13 -1.36
CA GLU A 197 -0.02 -21.20 0.12
C GLU A 197 1.26 -20.63 0.77
N SER A 198 2.20 -20.12 -0.03
CA SER A 198 3.49 -19.53 0.37
C SER A 198 3.57 -18.05 0.01
#